data_AF-A1T9U6-F1
#
_entry.id   AF-A1T9U6-F1
#
_cell.length_a   1.000
_cell.length_b   1.000
_cell.length_c   1.000
_cell.angle_alpha   90.00
_cell.angle_beta   90.00
_cell.angle_gamma   90.00
#
_symmetry.space_group_name_H-M   'P 1'
#
loop_
_entity.id
_entity.type
_entity.pdbx_description
1 polymer ?
#
loop_
_entity_poly.entity_id
_entity_poly.type
_entity_poly.pdbx_seq_one_letter_code
_entity_poly.pdbx_strand_id
1 'polypeptide(L)'
;MMPGPAPMAGPDPDALHPRHRLPSSQRKIRPPFVLDPSMRFYSPQANVDALGHQRVAEWLAYVQHDWEPTPVPGTRARLGLLLPCTKYKPYATSREHRSVNSALLAAGWRPSRPYDGPAELRGVLDDGAPEDVLNTAPLVRDGVVLDRFVISEPLALVPYELTMTFRGAQAPAASYDDPGMFENRGTSVSPERADCTATARRDGTWAWGPAERQAYAEMHNAMADALGVTLARISPAYRTLLAWVSPGLTHRSFLADAAFRAEDGLPTARRGVRGEIPLRGALDAVPGVVDILPTREQIACAKEELAERLRREGRPAGTGSVRAVYARGDGHDTPLGLPELTAALVARLDFEAARL
;
A
#
# COMPACT_ATOMS: atom_id res chain seq x y z
N MET A 1 21.44 -14.38 46.77
CA MET A 1 21.64 -13.98 45.36
C MET A 1 20.49 -14.57 44.57
N MET A 2 19.54 -13.75 44.13
CA MET A 2 18.54 -14.21 43.16
C MET A 2 19.27 -14.43 41.83
N PRO A 3 19.10 -15.56 41.13
CA PRO A 3 19.65 -15.73 39.80
C PRO A 3 19.06 -14.64 38.91
N GLY A 4 19.92 -13.92 38.20
CA GLY A 4 19.50 -12.91 37.23
C GLY A 4 18.60 -13.53 36.16
N PRO A 5 17.72 -12.74 35.51
CA PRO A 5 16.87 -13.24 34.45
C PRO A 5 17.72 -13.94 33.38
N ALA A 6 17.28 -15.13 32.97
CA ALA A 6 17.93 -15.86 31.88
C ALA A 6 18.04 -14.95 30.65
N PRO A 7 19.16 -14.97 29.91
CA PRO A 7 19.26 -14.21 28.68
C PRO A 7 18.11 -14.61 27.76
N MET A 8 17.31 -13.63 27.34
CA MET A 8 16.30 -13.81 26.31
C MET A 8 16.98 -14.50 25.12
N ALA A 9 16.46 -15.65 24.71
CA ALA A 9 16.94 -16.33 23.51
C ALA A 9 16.87 -15.33 22.35
N GLY A 10 17.97 -15.20 21.60
CA GLY A 10 17.99 -14.37 20.40
C GLY A 10 16.90 -14.82 19.40
N PRO A 11 16.58 -13.98 18.39
CA PRO A 11 15.60 -14.38 17.39
C PRO A 11 15.99 -15.70 16.75
N ASP A 12 15.05 -16.64 16.69
CA ASP A 12 15.24 -17.90 15.98
C ASP A 12 15.32 -17.61 14.47
N PRO A 13 16.51 -17.75 13.83
CA PRO A 13 16.64 -17.53 12.40
C PRO A 13 15.81 -18.53 11.58
N ASP A 14 15.53 -19.73 12.09
CA ASP A 14 14.71 -20.73 11.41
C ASP A 14 13.26 -20.27 11.31
N ALA A 15 12.75 -19.49 12.28
CA ALA A 15 11.42 -18.88 12.20
C ALA A 15 11.25 -17.94 10.99
N LEU A 16 12.36 -17.38 10.48
CA LEU A 16 12.41 -16.58 9.25
C LEU A 16 12.75 -17.41 8.01
N HIS A 17 12.94 -18.72 8.07
CA HIS A 17 13.11 -19.48 6.84
C HIS A 17 11.80 -19.47 6.01
N PRO A 18 11.87 -19.37 4.66
CA PRO A 18 10.68 -19.31 3.80
C PRO A 18 9.64 -20.41 4.04
N ARG A 19 10.09 -21.62 4.41
CA ARG A 19 9.21 -22.76 4.74
C ARG A 19 8.29 -22.49 5.94
N HIS A 20 8.76 -21.76 6.94
CA HIS A 20 7.99 -21.43 8.15
C HIS A 20 7.09 -20.21 7.96
N ARG A 21 7.46 -19.31 7.02
CA ARG A 21 6.65 -18.14 6.66
C ARG A 21 5.47 -18.49 5.73
N LEU A 22 5.61 -19.54 4.92
CA LEU A 22 4.63 -19.93 3.90
C LEU A 22 3.18 -20.06 4.41
N PRO A 23 2.87 -20.76 5.52
CA PRO A 23 1.49 -20.85 6.01
C PRO A 23 0.88 -19.49 6.36
N SER A 24 1.70 -18.56 6.87
CA SER A 24 1.26 -17.19 7.15
C SER A 24 0.99 -16.41 5.87
N SER A 25 1.84 -16.57 4.85
CA SER A 25 1.65 -15.97 3.53
C SER A 25 0.39 -16.48 2.85
N GLN A 26 0.12 -17.78 2.90
CA GLN A 26 -1.09 -18.36 2.30
C GLN A 26 -2.37 -17.80 2.93
N ARG A 27 -2.39 -17.58 4.25
CA ARG A 27 -3.55 -16.97 4.94
C ARG A 27 -3.85 -15.52 4.52
N LYS A 28 -2.89 -14.83 3.91
CA LYS A 28 -3.09 -13.46 3.40
C LYS A 28 -3.83 -13.45 2.06
N ILE A 29 -3.81 -14.56 1.33
CA ILE A 29 -4.49 -14.69 0.04
C ILE A 29 -5.86 -15.32 0.28
N ARG A 30 -6.92 -14.59 -0.08
CA ARG A 30 -8.31 -15.03 0.14
C ARG A 30 -8.75 -15.98 -0.98
N PRO A 31 -9.43 -17.10 -0.65
CA PRO A 31 -10.04 -17.95 -1.66
C PRO A 31 -10.98 -17.17 -2.58
N PRO A 32 -11.09 -17.53 -3.87
CA PRO A 32 -10.48 -18.70 -4.52
C PRO A 32 -9.03 -18.48 -4.97
N PHE A 33 -8.44 -17.32 -4.69
CA PHE A 33 -7.08 -17.01 -5.09
C PHE A 33 -6.07 -17.81 -4.26
N VAL A 34 -4.91 -18.10 -4.87
CA VAL A 34 -3.83 -18.86 -4.23
C VAL A 34 -2.52 -18.08 -4.27
N LEU A 35 -1.70 -18.26 -3.23
CA LEU A 35 -0.34 -17.73 -3.24
C LEU A 35 0.48 -18.45 -4.31
N ASP A 36 1.11 -17.70 -5.20
CA ASP A 36 2.12 -18.21 -6.10
C ASP A 36 3.39 -18.55 -5.28
N PRO A 37 3.82 -19.82 -5.24
CA PRO A 37 4.99 -20.22 -4.46
C PRO A 37 6.29 -19.55 -4.90
N SER A 38 6.36 -19.01 -6.12
CA SER A 38 7.52 -18.27 -6.61
C SER A 38 7.50 -16.78 -6.20
N MET A 39 6.34 -16.22 -5.85
CA MET A 39 6.17 -14.79 -5.54
C MET A 39 6.09 -14.53 -4.03
N ARG A 40 7.18 -14.85 -3.32
CA ARG A 40 7.34 -14.66 -1.87
C ARG A 40 8.57 -13.82 -1.58
N PHE A 41 8.38 -12.53 -1.33
CA PHE A 41 9.47 -11.56 -1.27
C PHE A 41 9.70 -11.10 0.15
N TYR A 42 10.37 -11.92 0.96
CA TYR A 42 10.42 -11.70 2.41
C TYR A 42 11.52 -10.76 2.92
N SER A 43 12.36 -10.24 2.02
CA SER A 43 13.49 -9.37 2.33
C SER A 43 13.72 -8.37 1.19
N PRO A 44 14.42 -7.24 1.43
CA PRO A 44 14.77 -6.29 0.38
C PRO A 44 15.48 -6.93 -0.82
N GLN A 45 16.39 -7.87 -0.57
CA GLN A 45 17.07 -8.62 -1.63
C GLN A 45 16.08 -9.48 -2.44
N ALA A 46 15.16 -10.19 -1.78
CA ALA A 46 14.14 -10.97 -2.48
C ALA A 46 13.19 -10.08 -3.31
N ASN A 47 13.00 -8.81 -2.91
CA ASN A 47 12.26 -7.83 -3.70
C ASN A 47 13.03 -7.37 -4.94
N VAL A 48 14.36 -7.20 -4.85
CA VAL A 48 15.19 -6.95 -6.05
C VAL A 48 15.12 -8.14 -7.00
N ASP A 49 15.22 -9.37 -6.49
CA ASP A 49 15.08 -10.60 -7.29
C ASP A 49 13.70 -10.65 -7.99
N ALA A 50 12.65 -10.12 -7.35
CA ALA A 50 11.30 -10.07 -7.90
C ALA A 50 11.21 -9.27 -9.21
N LEU A 51 12.07 -8.28 -9.42
CA LEU A 51 12.10 -7.50 -10.67
C LEU A 51 12.41 -8.37 -11.89
N GLY A 52 13.18 -9.45 -11.71
CA GLY A 52 13.48 -10.44 -12.74
C GLY A 52 12.43 -11.54 -12.88
N HIS A 53 11.42 -11.58 -12.02
CA HIS A 53 10.38 -12.61 -12.07
C HIS A 53 9.45 -12.37 -13.28
N GLN A 54 9.22 -13.39 -14.11
CA GLN A 54 8.46 -13.26 -15.37
C GLN A 54 7.12 -12.52 -15.19
N ARG A 55 6.30 -12.93 -14.22
CA ARG A 55 4.98 -12.30 -13.98
C ARG A 55 5.07 -10.85 -13.51
N VAL A 56 6.17 -10.47 -12.84
CA VAL A 56 6.40 -9.09 -12.39
C VAL A 56 6.90 -8.25 -13.55
N ALA A 57 7.87 -8.74 -14.31
CA ALA A 57 8.39 -8.06 -15.49
C ALA A 57 7.30 -7.84 -16.55
N GLU A 58 6.48 -8.85 -16.83
CA GLU A 58 5.32 -8.73 -17.72
C GLU A 58 4.30 -7.71 -17.21
N TRP A 59 4.05 -7.66 -15.91
CA TRP A 59 3.17 -6.67 -15.30
C TRP A 59 3.72 -5.25 -15.46
N LEU A 60 4.99 -5.04 -15.11
CA LEU A 60 5.65 -3.74 -15.19
C LEU A 60 5.65 -3.22 -16.63
N ALA A 61 5.98 -4.07 -17.60
CA ALA A 61 5.92 -3.71 -19.02
C ALA A 61 4.49 -3.31 -19.43
N TYR A 62 3.49 -4.10 -19.03
CA TYR A 62 2.10 -3.83 -19.33
C TYR A 62 1.63 -2.49 -18.75
N VAL A 63 1.87 -2.20 -17.47
CA VAL A 63 1.39 -0.95 -16.87
C VAL A 63 2.16 0.26 -17.38
N GLN A 64 3.44 0.12 -17.69
CA GLN A 64 4.26 1.21 -18.23
C GLN A 64 3.90 1.57 -19.67
N HIS A 65 3.49 0.59 -20.49
CA HIS A 65 3.38 0.79 -21.94
C HIS A 65 1.99 0.53 -22.53
N ASP A 66 1.23 -0.42 -21.99
CA ASP A 66 0.06 -0.97 -22.67
C ASP A 66 -1.28 -0.65 -21.97
N TRP A 67 -1.28 -0.49 -20.64
CA TRP A 67 -2.55 -0.30 -19.91
C TRP A 67 -3.19 1.04 -20.25
N GLU A 68 -4.49 1.07 -20.53
CA GLU A 68 -5.26 2.30 -20.67
C GLU A 68 -6.48 2.30 -19.74
N PRO A 69 -6.94 3.47 -19.27
CA PRO A 69 -8.15 3.56 -18.47
C PRO A 69 -9.37 3.00 -19.21
N THR A 70 -10.12 2.10 -18.56
CA THR A 70 -11.32 1.51 -19.17
C THR A 70 -12.34 2.60 -19.55
N PRO A 71 -12.81 2.67 -20.81
CA PRO A 71 -13.82 3.63 -21.23
C PRO A 71 -15.12 3.51 -20.44
N VAL A 72 -15.65 4.64 -19.95
CA VAL A 72 -16.96 4.72 -19.29
C VAL A 72 -17.85 5.66 -20.11
N PRO A 73 -18.89 5.16 -20.81
CA PRO A 73 -19.74 5.97 -21.67
C PRO A 73 -20.44 7.12 -20.95
N GLY A 74 -20.60 8.26 -21.65
CA GLY A 74 -21.34 9.42 -21.13
C GLY A 74 -20.62 10.20 -20.03
N THR A 75 -19.31 10.00 -19.87
CA THR A 75 -18.52 10.67 -18.83
C THR A 75 -17.74 11.86 -19.40
N ARG A 76 -17.56 12.89 -18.56
CA ARG A 76 -16.99 14.19 -18.96
C ARG A 76 -15.53 14.37 -18.54
N ALA A 77 -15.11 13.69 -17.48
CA ALA A 77 -13.78 13.83 -16.90
C ALA A 77 -13.45 12.66 -15.97
N ARG A 78 -12.15 12.52 -15.64
CA ARG A 78 -11.63 11.46 -14.76
C ARG A 78 -10.77 12.02 -13.63
N LEU A 79 -10.92 11.40 -12.47
CA LEU A 79 -10.03 11.52 -11.32
C LEU A 79 -9.34 10.17 -11.11
N GLY A 80 -8.08 10.19 -10.66
CA GLY A 80 -7.37 8.99 -10.24
C GLY A 80 -7.08 9.02 -8.74
N LEU A 81 -7.34 7.91 -8.06
CA LEU A 81 -7.04 7.72 -6.64
C LEU A 81 -6.06 6.56 -6.45
N LEU A 82 -4.85 6.86 -6.01
CA LEU A 82 -3.82 5.89 -5.68
C LEU A 82 -3.91 5.54 -4.18
N LEU A 83 -4.09 4.26 -3.89
CA LEU A 83 -4.13 3.68 -2.54
C LEU A 83 -2.85 2.85 -2.30
N PRO A 84 -2.37 2.67 -1.06
CA PRO A 84 -1.27 1.75 -0.79
C PRO A 84 -1.72 0.30 -0.94
N CYS A 85 -0.79 -0.61 -1.19
CA CYS A 85 -1.08 -2.03 -1.06
C CYS A 85 -1.35 -2.39 0.40
N THR A 86 -2.10 -3.48 0.59
CA THR A 86 -2.46 -3.98 1.91
C THR A 86 -2.09 -5.45 2.07
N LYS A 87 -2.06 -5.88 3.34
CA LYS A 87 -1.66 -7.24 3.72
C LYS A 87 -2.50 -8.33 3.04
N TYR A 88 -3.82 -8.15 2.95
CA TYR A 88 -4.75 -9.15 2.42
C TYR A 88 -5.02 -8.92 0.94
N LYS A 89 -5.08 -10.02 0.18
CA LYS A 89 -5.29 -9.99 -1.27
C LYS A 89 -6.48 -10.87 -1.67
N PRO A 90 -7.29 -10.45 -2.65
CA PRO A 90 -7.23 -9.17 -3.38
C PRO A 90 -7.42 -7.95 -2.47
N TYR A 91 -6.81 -6.81 -2.80
CA TYR A 91 -6.73 -5.65 -1.89
C TYR A 91 -8.10 -5.12 -1.43
N ALA A 92 -9.13 -5.26 -2.28
CA ALA A 92 -10.52 -4.93 -1.96
C ALA A 92 -11.06 -5.68 -0.72
N THR A 93 -10.45 -6.80 -0.35
CA THR A 93 -10.81 -7.59 0.83
C THR A 93 -10.13 -7.12 2.12
N SER A 94 -9.24 -6.14 2.05
CA SER A 94 -8.64 -5.54 3.25
C SER A 94 -9.64 -4.61 3.93
N ARG A 95 -9.58 -4.54 5.27
CA ARG A 95 -10.44 -3.62 6.04
C ARG A 95 -10.23 -2.17 5.63
N GLU A 96 -8.99 -1.79 5.33
CA GLU A 96 -8.65 -0.44 4.89
C GLU A 96 -9.35 -0.07 3.57
N HIS A 97 -9.22 -0.90 2.53
CA HIS A 97 -9.87 -0.63 1.25
C HIS A 97 -11.39 -0.69 1.36
N ARG A 98 -11.93 -1.61 2.18
CA ARG A 98 -13.37 -1.63 2.45
C ARG A 98 -13.85 -0.35 3.10
N SER A 99 -13.15 0.21 4.08
CA SER A 99 -13.50 1.51 4.67
C SER A 99 -13.51 2.63 3.63
N VAL A 100 -12.46 2.72 2.81
CA VAL A 100 -12.38 3.73 1.74
C VAL A 100 -13.55 3.56 0.76
N ASN A 101 -13.80 2.34 0.30
CA ASN A 101 -14.90 2.06 -0.63
C ASN A 101 -16.26 2.36 -0.01
N SER A 102 -16.50 1.98 1.25
CA SER A 102 -17.73 2.30 1.97
C SER A 102 -17.94 3.80 2.07
N ALA A 103 -16.90 4.59 2.37
CA ALA A 103 -16.99 6.04 2.42
C ALA A 103 -17.31 6.66 1.04
N LEU A 104 -16.69 6.16 -0.03
CA LEU A 104 -16.99 6.60 -1.40
C LEU A 104 -18.44 6.27 -1.79
N LEU A 105 -18.91 5.05 -1.49
CA LEU A 105 -20.30 4.65 -1.72
C LEU A 105 -21.28 5.51 -0.92
N ALA A 106 -20.98 5.79 0.35
CA ALA A 106 -21.79 6.69 1.18
C ALA A 106 -21.86 8.11 0.59
N ALA A 107 -20.79 8.57 -0.05
CA ALA A 107 -20.71 9.86 -0.73
C ALA A 107 -21.35 9.90 -2.14
N GLY A 108 -22.04 8.82 -2.55
CA GLY A 108 -22.79 8.78 -3.82
C GLY A 108 -21.99 8.28 -5.02
N TRP A 109 -20.71 7.92 -4.85
CA TRP A 109 -19.97 7.22 -5.92
C TRP A 109 -20.56 5.84 -6.14
N ARG A 110 -20.75 5.42 -7.38
CA ARG A 110 -21.32 4.11 -7.72
C ARG A 110 -20.45 3.38 -8.73
N PRO A 111 -20.30 2.05 -8.64
CA PRO A 111 -19.57 1.31 -9.66
C PRO A 111 -20.19 1.47 -11.05
N SER A 112 -19.35 1.62 -12.07
CA SER A 112 -19.76 1.71 -13.48
C SER A 112 -20.32 0.39 -14.03
N ARG A 113 -20.04 -0.73 -13.36
CA ARG A 113 -20.57 -2.06 -13.67
C ARG A 113 -20.81 -2.85 -12.38
N PRO A 114 -21.75 -3.81 -12.36
CA PRO A 114 -21.98 -4.69 -11.22
C PRO A 114 -20.72 -5.44 -10.80
N TYR A 115 -20.68 -5.88 -9.54
CA TYR A 115 -19.60 -6.73 -9.04
C TYR A 115 -19.52 -8.04 -9.84
N ASP A 116 -18.36 -8.31 -10.41
CA ASP A 116 -18.06 -9.49 -11.24
C ASP A 116 -17.01 -10.42 -10.60
N GLY A 117 -16.62 -10.16 -9.35
CA GLY A 117 -15.65 -10.97 -8.61
C GLY A 117 -16.24 -12.26 -8.01
N PRO A 118 -15.38 -13.14 -7.44
CA PRO A 118 -15.81 -14.40 -6.85
C PRO A 118 -16.79 -14.22 -5.68
N ALA A 119 -17.75 -15.14 -5.55
CA ALA A 119 -18.76 -15.11 -4.49
C ALA A 119 -18.16 -15.37 -3.11
N GLU A 120 -17.08 -16.15 -3.03
CA GLU A 120 -16.36 -16.50 -1.81
C GLU A 120 -15.82 -15.27 -1.07
N LEU A 121 -15.50 -14.19 -1.81
CA LEU A 121 -15.02 -12.96 -1.20
C LEU A 121 -16.09 -12.25 -0.37
N ARG A 122 -17.38 -12.51 -0.59
CA ARG A 122 -18.48 -11.91 0.18
C ARG A 122 -18.39 -12.26 1.66
N GLY A 123 -17.75 -13.38 2.01
CA GLY A 123 -17.51 -13.78 3.40
C GLY A 123 -16.59 -12.83 4.20
N VAL A 124 -15.95 -11.84 3.56
CA VAL A 124 -15.15 -10.81 4.26
C VAL A 124 -15.93 -9.54 4.60
N LEU A 125 -17.15 -9.41 4.09
CA LEU A 125 -18.03 -8.28 4.35
C LEU A 125 -18.58 -8.34 5.78
N ASP A 126 -18.73 -7.18 6.38
CA ASP A 126 -19.43 -7.05 7.66
C ASP A 126 -20.94 -7.20 7.42
N ASP A 127 -21.70 -7.60 8.45
CA ASP A 127 -23.14 -7.83 8.32
C ASP A 127 -23.87 -6.60 7.78
N GLY A 128 -24.61 -6.78 6.69
CA GLY A 128 -25.37 -5.72 6.02
C GLY A 128 -24.54 -4.78 5.13
N ALA A 129 -23.22 -4.99 5.01
CA ALA A 129 -22.41 -4.23 4.06
C ALA A 129 -22.78 -4.59 2.61
N PRO A 130 -22.93 -3.60 1.70
CA PRO A 130 -23.28 -3.87 0.31
C PRO A 130 -22.12 -4.55 -0.44
N GLU A 131 -22.46 -5.43 -1.38
CA GLU A 131 -21.45 -6.14 -2.21
C GLU A 131 -20.57 -5.17 -3.01
N ASP A 132 -21.10 -3.99 -3.35
CA ASP A 132 -20.37 -2.94 -4.05
C ASP A 132 -19.11 -2.46 -3.32
N VAL A 133 -18.96 -2.72 -2.02
CA VAL A 133 -17.74 -2.44 -1.26
C VAL A 133 -16.54 -3.23 -1.83
N LEU A 134 -16.78 -4.42 -2.39
CA LEU A 134 -15.76 -5.25 -3.02
C LEU A 134 -15.57 -4.94 -4.51
N ASN A 135 -16.38 -4.05 -5.09
CA ASN A 135 -16.37 -3.78 -6.52
C ASN A 135 -15.08 -3.07 -6.94
N THR A 136 -14.42 -3.62 -7.97
CA THR A 136 -13.14 -3.16 -8.49
C THR A 136 -13.26 -2.26 -9.72
N ALA A 137 -14.47 -2.10 -10.27
CA ALA A 137 -14.72 -1.25 -11.41
C ALA A 137 -14.43 0.24 -11.12
N PRO A 138 -14.26 1.07 -12.18
CA PRO A 138 -14.31 2.52 -12.05
C PRO A 138 -15.60 2.96 -11.35
N LEU A 139 -15.51 3.97 -10.48
CA LEU A 139 -16.68 4.57 -9.84
C LEU A 139 -17.15 5.79 -10.63
N VAL A 140 -18.44 6.11 -10.57
CA VAL A 140 -19.07 7.22 -11.29
C VAL A 140 -19.94 8.02 -10.33
N ARG A 141 -19.90 9.34 -10.47
CA ARG A 141 -20.83 10.28 -9.83
C ARG A 141 -20.93 11.54 -10.69
N ASP A 142 -22.14 11.97 -11.02
CA ASP A 142 -22.41 13.21 -11.77
C ASP A 142 -21.56 13.38 -13.05
N GLY A 143 -21.43 12.29 -13.81
CA GLY A 143 -20.66 12.23 -15.06
C GLY A 143 -19.13 12.24 -14.89
N VAL A 144 -18.61 12.23 -13.66
CA VAL A 144 -17.18 12.11 -13.35
C VAL A 144 -16.83 10.66 -13.03
N VAL A 145 -15.73 10.17 -13.60
CA VAL A 145 -15.17 8.84 -13.26
C VAL A 145 -14.10 8.99 -12.19
N LEU A 146 -14.10 8.09 -11.21
CA LEU A 146 -13.01 7.87 -10.29
C LEU A 146 -12.40 6.50 -10.58
N ASP A 147 -11.25 6.51 -11.25
CA ASP A 147 -10.40 5.32 -11.36
C ASP A 147 -9.57 5.19 -10.08
N ARG A 148 -9.44 3.95 -9.62
CA ARG A 148 -8.62 3.64 -8.44
C ARG A 148 -7.38 2.89 -8.90
N PHE A 149 -6.31 3.04 -8.13
CA PHE A 149 -5.05 2.36 -8.32
C PHE A 149 -4.51 1.89 -6.97
N VAL A 150 -3.68 0.86 -6.98
CA VAL A 150 -2.89 0.44 -5.84
C VAL A 150 -1.42 0.62 -6.16
N ILE A 151 -0.72 1.42 -5.36
CA ILE A 151 0.74 1.49 -5.37
C ILE A 151 1.22 0.25 -4.65
N SER A 152 2.11 -0.53 -5.27
CA SER A 152 2.52 -1.80 -4.70
C SER A 152 3.92 -2.17 -5.14
N GLU A 153 4.75 -2.64 -4.21
CA GLU A 153 5.91 -3.47 -4.54
C GLU A 153 5.47 -4.94 -4.74
N PRO A 154 6.04 -5.68 -5.71
CA PRO A 154 6.96 -5.24 -6.77
C PRO A 154 6.27 -4.76 -8.08
N LEU A 155 4.99 -4.40 -8.01
CA LEU A 155 4.15 -4.18 -9.20
C LEU A 155 4.06 -2.72 -9.66
N ALA A 156 4.72 -1.80 -8.96
CA ALA A 156 4.67 -0.34 -9.09
C ALA A 156 3.24 0.24 -8.95
N LEU A 157 2.43 0.11 -10.00
CA LEU A 157 1.05 0.57 -10.07
C LEU A 157 0.13 -0.60 -10.46
N VAL A 158 -0.99 -0.74 -9.76
CA VAL A 158 -2.02 -1.74 -10.06
C VAL A 158 -3.36 -1.05 -10.31
N PRO A 159 -3.83 -0.97 -11.57
CA PRO A 159 -5.20 -0.54 -11.85
C PRO A 159 -6.20 -1.37 -11.04
N TYR A 160 -7.12 -0.72 -10.34
CA TYR A 160 -7.95 -1.40 -9.33
C TYR A 160 -8.79 -2.53 -9.92
N GLU A 161 -9.25 -2.36 -11.16
CA GLU A 161 -10.00 -3.36 -11.90
C GLU A 161 -9.20 -4.63 -12.26
N LEU A 162 -7.87 -4.54 -12.25
CA LEU A 162 -6.95 -5.65 -12.53
C LEU A 162 -6.36 -6.27 -11.26
N THR A 163 -6.88 -5.92 -10.08
CA THR A 163 -6.37 -6.44 -8.79
C THR A 163 -6.68 -7.92 -8.59
N MET A 164 -7.70 -8.46 -9.27
CA MET A 164 -8.13 -9.86 -9.15
C MET A 164 -7.66 -10.71 -10.35
N THR A 165 -7.89 -10.23 -11.57
CA THR A 165 -7.66 -10.97 -12.81
C THR A 165 -6.85 -10.13 -13.79
N PHE A 166 -5.90 -10.77 -14.47
CA PHE A 166 -5.10 -10.21 -15.54
C PHE A 166 -4.98 -11.23 -16.67
N ARG A 167 -5.36 -10.83 -17.90
CA ARG A 167 -5.37 -11.70 -19.10
C ARG A 167 -6.10 -13.03 -18.88
N GLY A 168 -7.24 -12.99 -18.18
CA GLY A 168 -8.07 -14.16 -17.91
C GLY A 168 -7.56 -15.10 -16.82
N ALA A 169 -6.43 -14.79 -16.17
CA ALA A 169 -5.86 -15.56 -15.06
C ALA A 169 -5.76 -14.71 -13.79
N GLN A 170 -5.52 -15.35 -12.64
CA GLN A 170 -5.26 -14.65 -11.38
C GLN A 170 -4.14 -13.62 -11.56
N ALA A 171 -4.41 -12.36 -11.19
CA ALA A 171 -3.46 -11.28 -11.32
C ALA A 171 -2.23 -11.50 -10.40
N PRO A 172 -1.03 -11.01 -10.79
CA PRO A 172 0.11 -10.97 -9.89
C PRO A 172 -0.24 -10.36 -8.53
N ALA A 173 -1.01 -9.26 -8.55
CA ALA A 173 -1.50 -8.52 -7.38
C ALA A 173 -2.33 -9.36 -6.39
N ALA A 174 -3.02 -10.40 -6.86
CA ALA A 174 -3.78 -11.31 -6.02
C ALA A 174 -2.97 -12.53 -5.53
N SER A 175 -1.70 -12.67 -5.93
CA SER A 175 -0.96 -13.94 -5.83
C SER A 175 0.38 -13.89 -5.11
N TYR A 176 0.86 -12.72 -4.66
CA TYR A 176 2.17 -12.61 -4.02
C TYR A 176 2.07 -12.30 -2.53
N ASP A 177 3.12 -12.60 -1.77
CA ASP A 177 3.32 -12.06 -0.42
C ASP A 177 4.61 -11.26 -0.36
N ASP A 178 4.47 -10.03 0.13
CA ASP A 178 5.56 -9.16 0.54
C ASP A 178 5.14 -8.58 1.90
N PRO A 179 5.82 -8.92 3.01
CA PRO A 179 5.52 -8.37 4.34
C PRO A 179 5.85 -6.87 4.45
N GLY A 180 6.38 -6.28 3.38
CA GLY A 180 6.72 -4.89 3.21
C GLY A 180 8.15 -4.59 3.61
N MET A 181 8.73 -3.60 2.95
CA MET A 181 10.10 -3.14 3.17
C MET A 181 10.23 -2.22 4.39
N PHE A 182 9.94 -2.74 5.58
CA PHE A 182 9.95 -1.97 6.83
C PHE A 182 11.14 -2.35 7.72
N GLU A 183 12.20 -1.54 7.69
CA GLU A 183 13.39 -1.70 8.53
C GLU A 183 13.05 -1.83 10.03
N ASN A 184 12.08 -1.05 10.50
CA ASN A 184 11.69 -1.01 11.92
C ASN A 184 10.88 -2.23 12.39
N ARG A 185 10.35 -3.07 11.47
CA ARG A 185 9.59 -4.27 11.85
C ARG A 185 10.49 -5.44 12.23
N GLY A 186 11.76 -5.40 11.82
CA GLY A 186 12.78 -6.41 12.14
C GLY A 186 12.45 -7.85 11.75
N THR A 187 11.53 -8.04 10.81
CA THR A 187 11.10 -9.35 10.27
C THR A 187 11.27 -9.45 8.75
N SER A 188 11.52 -8.32 8.08
CA SER A 188 11.78 -8.23 6.64
C SER A 188 13.26 -8.48 6.33
N VAL A 189 13.75 -9.67 6.68
CA VAL A 189 15.12 -10.14 6.40
C VAL A 189 15.09 -11.62 6.02
N SER A 190 16.19 -12.10 5.42
CA SER A 190 16.36 -13.50 5.01
C SER A 190 17.73 -14.00 5.48
N PRO A 191 17.88 -14.37 6.77
CA PRO A 191 19.15 -14.83 7.34
C PRO A 191 19.73 -16.07 6.64
N GLU A 192 18.89 -16.84 5.95
CA GLU A 192 19.28 -18.01 5.17
C GLU A 192 20.08 -17.68 3.91
N ARG A 193 20.03 -16.43 3.44
CA ARG A 193 20.71 -16.03 2.20
C ARG A 193 22.19 -15.74 2.44
N ALA A 194 23.02 -16.08 1.45
CA ALA A 194 24.45 -15.82 1.48
C ALA A 194 24.81 -14.32 1.43
N ASP A 195 23.92 -13.48 0.89
CA ASP A 195 24.06 -12.02 0.78
C ASP A 195 23.37 -11.26 1.94
N CYS A 196 22.93 -11.97 2.98
CA CYS A 196 22.33 -11.35 4.15
C CYS A 196 23.41 -10.71 5.03
N THR A 197 23.23 -9.43 5.38
CA THR A 197 24.10 -8.71 6.34
C THR A 197 23.35 -8.26 7.58
N ALA A 198 22.09 -8.65 7.72
CA ALA A 198 21.26 -8.31 8.87
C ALA A 198 21.79 -8.96 10.15
N THR A 199 21.64 -8.25 11.27
CA THR A 199 22.09 -8.72 12.58
C THR A 199 20.92 -8.88 13.54
N ALA A 200 20.86 -10.01 14.23
CA ALA A 200 19.93 -10.25 15.33
C ALA A 200 20.12 -9.21 16.45
N ARG A 201 19.02 -8.69 16.98
CA ARG A 201 18.96 -7.82 18.17
C ARG A 201 18.56 -8.63 19.40
N ARG A 202 18.85 -8.08 20.58
CA ARG A 202 18.55 -8.71 21.89
C ARG A 202 17.05 -8.84 22.18
N ASP A 203 16.22 -8.05 21.50
CA ASP A 203 14.76 -8.02 21.66
C ASP A 203 14.03 -9.04 20.78
N GLY A 204 14.76 -9.93 20.08
CA GLY A 204 14.16 -10.91 19.17
C GLY A 204 13.82 -10.34 17.79
N THR A 205 14.26 -9.12 17.46
CA THR A 205 14.10 -8.53 16.12
C THR A 205 15.41 -8.53 15.34
N TRP A 206 15.35 -8.24 14.04
CA TRP A 206 16.54 -8.09 13.20
C TRP A 206 16.78 -6.63 12.81
N ALA A 207 18.05 -6.21 12.81
CA ALA A 207 18.48 -4.95 12.22
C ALA A 207 18.95 -5.19 10.79
N TRP A 208 18.53 -4.35 9.85
CA TRP A 208 19.09 -4.37 8.50
C TRP A 208 20.57 -4.02 8.51
N GLY A 209 21.36 -4.77 7.74
CA GLY A 209 22.75 -4.46 7.46
C GLY A 209 22.90 -3.62 6.19
N PRO A 210 24.15 -3.38 5.74
CA PRO A 210 24.42 -2.65 4.51
C PRO A 210 23.80 -3.28 3.25
N ALA A 211 23.74 -4.61 3.12
CA ALA A 211 23.16 -5.27 1.95
C ALA A 211 21.63 -5.10 1.87
N GLU A 212 20.91 -5.24 3.00
CA GLU A 212 19.47 -5.02 3.04
C GLU A 212 19.11 -3.57 2.69
N ARG A 213 19.88 -2.60 3.21
CA ARG A 213 19.68 -1.17 2.92
C ARG A 213 20.01 -0.80 1.48
N GLN A 214 21.00 -1.47 0.88
CA GLN A 214 21.31 -1.32 -0.54
C GLN A 214 20.17 -1.86 -1.40
N ALA A 215 19.76 -3.11 -1.17
CA ALA A 215 18.67 -3.73 -1.92
C ALA A 215 17.34 -2.98 -1.74
N TYR A 216 17.09 -2.40 -0.55
CA TYR A 216 15.96 -1.50 -0.34
C TYR A 216 16.02 -0.28 -1.28
N ALA A 217 17.18 0.38 -1.38
CA ALA A 217 17.31 1.56 -2.23
C ALA A 217 17.19 1.21 -3.72
N GLU A 218 17.76 0.08 -4.14
CA GLU A 218 17.63 -0.46 -5.50
C GLU A 218 16.15 -0.74 -5.85
N MET A 219 15.46 -1.51 -5.02
CA MET A 219 14.03 -1.79 -5.20
C MET A 219 13.18 -0.52 -5.17
N HIS A 220 13.44 0.36 -4.21
CA HIS A 220 12.71 1.61 -4.06
C HIS A 220 12.81 2.47 -5.32
N ASN A 221 14.03 2.63 -5.84
CA ASN A 221 14.27 3.43 -7.02
C ASN A 221 13.67 2.77 -8.27
N ALA A 222 13.71 1.44 -8.38
CA ALA A 222 13.04 0.73 -9.48
C ALA A 222 11.52 0.94 -9.45
N MET A 223 10.88 0.89 -8.28
CA MET A 223 9.45 1.18 -8.13
C MET A 223 9.11 2.64 -8.43
N ALA A 224 9.92 3.58 -7.95
CA ALA A 224 9.73 5.00 -8.22
C ALA A 224 9.87 5.33 -9.72
N ASP A 225 10.86 4.74 -10.40
CA ASP A 225 11.08 4.92 -11.83
C ASP A 225 9.90 4.34 -12.64
N ALA A 226 9.45 3.12 -12.30
CA ALA A 226 8.30 2.48 -12.93
C ALA A 226 6.99 3.26 -12.72
N LEU A 227 6.78 3.80 -11.52
CA LEU A 227 5.66 4.69 -11.21
C LEU A 227 5.76 5.99 -12.03
N GLY A 228 6.93 6.62 -12.07
CA GLY A 228 7.16 7.86 -12.84
C GLY A 228 6.81 7.68 -14.32
N VAL A 229 7.32 6.62 -14.96
CA VAL A 229 7.01 6.29 -16.36
C VAL A 229 5.50 6.11 -16.56
N THR A 230 4.86 5.33 -15.69
CA THR A 230 3.42 5.05 -15.80
C THR A 230 2.59 6.32 -15.60
N LEU A 231 2.88 7.11 -14.57
CA LEU A 231 2.17 8.34 -14.23
C LEU A 231 2.31 9.42 -15.30
N ALA A 232 3.52 9.60 -15.85
CA ALA A 232 3.74 10.51 -16.98
C ALA A 232 2.82 10.16 -18.15
N ARG A 233 2.70 8.87 -18.47
CA ARG A 233 1.90 8.39 -19.59
C ARG A 233 0.40 8.55 -19.36
N ILE A 234 -0.10 8.18 -18.17
CA ILE A 234 -1.55 8.15 -17.92
C ILE A 234 -2.11 9.51 -17.51
N SER A 235 -1.29 10.41 -16.96
CA SER A 235 -1.77 11.70 -16.43
C SER A 235 -2.59 12.55 -17.40
N PRO A 236 -2.36 12.57 -18.74
CA PRO A 236 -3.21 13.31 -19.66
C PRO A 236 -4.68 12.83 -19.70
N ALA A 237 -4.95 11.59 -19.28
CA ALA A 237 -6.30 11.05 -19.20
C ALA A 237 -7.04 11.47 -17.91
N TYR A 238 -6.35 12.10 -16.96
CA TYR A 238 -6.86 12.48 -15.66
C TYR A 238 -6.79 13.99 -15.45
N ARG A 239 -7.84 14.55 -14.84
CA ARG A 239 -7.79 15.94 -14.38
C ARG A 239 -6.80 16.11 -13.24
N THR A 240 -6.88 15.18 -12.29
CA THR A 240 -6.12 15.16 -11.06
C THR A 240 -5.85 13.71 -10.68
N LEU A 241 -4.62 13.42 -10.25
CA LEU A 241 -4.25 12.18 -9.58
C LEU A 241 -3.98 12.50 -8.11
N LEU A 242 -4.65 11.79 -7.21
CA LEU A 242 -4.50 11.91 -5.78
C LEU A 242 -3.90 10.62 -5.23
N ALA A 243 -2.86 10.70 -4.40
CA ALA A 243 -2.39 9.56 -3.63
C ALA A 243 -2.86 9.67 -2.19
N TRP A 244 -3.62 8.69 -1.72
CA TRP A 244 -4.06 8.57 -0.34
C TRP A 244 -3.15 7.58 0.39
N VAL A 245 -2.02 8.05 0.92
CA VAL A 245 -0.94 7.26 1.51
C VAL A 245 -0.48 7.83 2.86
N SER A 246 -0.58 7.03 3.91
CA SER A 246 -0.24 7.42 5.28
C SER A 246 1.26 7.70 5.42
N PRO A 247 1.66 8.64 6.30
CA PRO A 247 3.05 8.76 6.72
C PRO A 247 3.61 7.43 7.23
N GLY A 248 4.90 7.21 6.97
CA GLY A 248 5.60 5.99 7.37
C GLY A 248 5.40 4.78 6.46
N LEU A 249 4.54 4.87 5.44
CA LEU A 249 4.44 3.86 4.39
C LEU A 249 5.44 4.14 3.26
N THR A 250 6.13 3.10 2.78
CA THR A 250 7.06 3.21 1.65
C THR A 250 6.37 3.73 0.38
N HIS A 251 5.08 3.45 0.19
CA HIS A 251 4.27 4.00 -0.90
C HIS A 251 4.38 5.53 -1.02
N ARG A 252 4.43 6.24 0.12
CA ARG A 252 4.58 7.70 0.16
C ARG A 252 5.96 8.13 -0.32
N SER A 253 7.00 7.38 0.04
CA SER A 253 8.36 7.66 -0.42
C SER A 253 8.60 7.29 -1.88
N PHE A 254 7.85 6.34 -2.46
CA PHE A 254 7.93 6.09 -3.90
C PHE A 254 7.45 7.27 -4.74
N LEU A 255 6.54 8.09 -4.21
CA LEU A 255 6.04 9.27 -4.90
C LEU A 255 6.92 10.50 -4.64
N ALA A 256 7.35 10.71 -3.39
CA ALA A 256 7.96 11.95 -2.92
C ALA A 256 9.19 12.42 -3.72
N ASP A 257 9.14 13.66 -4.20
CA ASP A 257 10.30 14.40 -4.69
C ASP A 257 11.18 14.91 -3.54
N ALA A 258 12.32 15.52 -3.88
CA ALA A 258 13.24 16.09 -2.90
C ALA A 258 12.59 17.12 -1.95
N ALA A 259 11.71 17.99 -2.44
CA ALA A 259 11.08 19.03 -1.63
C ALA A 259 10.09 18.41 -0.62
N PHE A 260 9.25 17.48 -1.09
CA PHE A 260 8.31 16.75 -0.26
C PHE A 260 9.02 15.87 0.76
N ARG A 261 10.16 15.25 0.42
CA ARG A 261 10.95 14.50 1.41
C ARG A 261 11.46 15.39 2.53
N ALA A 262 11.99 16.57 2.19
CA ALA A 262 12.46 17.52 3.17
C ALA A 262 11.32 18.02 4.07
N GLU A 263 10.18 18.36 3.46
CA GLU A 263 8.99 18.77 4.21
C GLU A 263 8.53 17.64 5.14
N ASP A 264 8.26 16.45 4.60
CA ASP A 264 7.61 15.35 5.31
C ASP A 264 8.56 14.55 6.23
N GLY A 265 9.86 14.84 6.19
CA GLY A 265 10.89 14.21 7.03
C GLY A 265 11.24 12.80 6.57
N LEU A 266 11.14 12.55 5.25
CA LEU A 266 11.45 11.25 4.66
C LEU A 266 12.95 11.11 4.41
N PRO A 267 13.50 9.89 4.52
CA PRO A 267 14.88 9.63 4.15
C PRO A 267 15.16 9.99 2.69
N THR A 268 16.30 10.64 2.47
CA THR A 268 16.81 11.02 1.13
C THR A 268 17.81 10.01 0.58
N ALA A 269 18.37 9.15 1.43
CA ALA A 269 19.36 8.16 1.03
C ALA A 269 19.41 6.96 2.00
N ARG A 270 20.09 5.89 1.58
CA ARG A 270 20.48 4.75 2.41
C ARG A 270 21.97 4.50 2.34
N ARG A 271 22.56 4.07 3.45
CA ARG A 271 23.95 3.61 3.47
C ARG A 271 24.00 2.11 3.15
N GLY A 272 24.39 1.80 1.92
CA GLY A 272 24.62 0.46 1.41
C GLY A 272 26.04 -0.06 1.67
N VAL A 273 26.42 -1.13 0.97
CA VAL A 273 27.74 -1.76 1.09
C VAL A 273 28.85 -0.84 0.56
N ARG A 274 28.59 -0.13 -0.53
CA ARG A 274 29.58 0.71 -1.24
C ARG A 274 29.47 2.21 -0.93
N GLY A 275 28.66 2.59 0.05
CA GLY A 275 28.45 3.99 0.43
C GLY A 275 26.99 4.40 0.42
N GLU A 276 26.76 5.70 0.25
CA GLU A 276 25.42 6.29 0.25
C GLU A 276 24.75 6.14 -1.12
N ILE A 277 23.48 5.75 -1.12
CA ILE A 277 22.66 5.55 -2.31
C ILE A 277 21.44 6.47 -2.18
N PRO A 278 21.24 7.42 -3.10
CA PRO A 278 20.10 8.34 -3.05
C PRO A 278 18.78 7.59 -3.29
N LEU A 279 17.74 8.01 -2.59
CA LEU A 279 16.36 7.58 -2.82
C LEU A 279 15.67 8.61 -3.71
N ARG A 280 15.07 8.14 -4.80
CA ARG A 280 14.32 8.94 -5.77
C ARG A 280 12.85 8.58 -5.72
N GLY A 281 11.97 9.56 -5.92
CA GLY A 281 10.54 9.34 -6.08
C GLY A 281 10.06 9.63 -7.50
N ALA A 282 8.85 9.17 -7.82
CA ALA A 282 8.21 9.41 -9.11
C ALA A 282 8.08 10.91 -9.43
N LEU A 283 7.84 11.75 -8.42
CA LEU A 283 7.71 13.20 -8.59
C LEU A 283 9.05 13.90 -8.86
N ASP A 284 10.20 13.26 -8.60
CA ASP A 284 11.50 13.81 -9.06
C ASP A 284 11.58 13.81 -10.59
N ALA A 285 10.96 12.82 -11.25
CA ALA A 285 10.91 12.69 -12.71
C ALA A 285 9.71 13.40 -13.34
N VAL A 286 8.58 13.45 -12.63
CA VAL A 286 7.32 14.02 -13.13
C VAL A 286 6.69 14.94 -12.07
N PRO A 287 7.26 16.14 -11.84
CA PRO A 287 6.83 17.03 -10.77
C PRO A 287 5.35 17.42 -10.88
N GLY A 288 4.65 17.42 -9.75
CA GLY A 288 3.26 17.87 -9.67
C GLY A 288 2.23 16.95 -10.33
N VAL A 289 2.61 15.75 -10.80
CA VAL A 289 1.67 14.84 -11.46
C VAL A 289 0.69 14.17 -10.49
N VAL A 290 1.03 14.09 -9.20
CA VAL A 290 0.19 13.52 -8.13
C VAL A 290 0.20 14.42 -6.90
N ASP A 291 -0.98 14.69 -6.34
CA ASP A 291 -1.11 15.29 -5.00
C ASP A 291 -1.02 14.19 -3.93
N ILE A 292 -0.04 14.29 -3.02
CA ILE A 292 0.15 13.30 -1.94
C ILE A 292 -0.63 13.73 -0.70
N LEU A 293 -1.56 12.87 -0.28
CA LEU A 293 -2.48 13.04 0.84
C LEU A 293 -2.44 11.81 1.77
N PRO A 294 -2.92 11.91 3.02
CA PRO A 294 -3.29 13.15 3.70
C PRO A 294 -2.06 14.05 3.94
N THR A 295 -2.31 15.36 4.04
CA THR A 295 -1.30 16.35 4.46
C THR A 295 -1.09 16.28 5.98
N ARG A 296 0.00 16.89 6.47
CA ARG A 296 0.27 16.98 7.92
C ARG A 296 -0.85 17.65 8.70
N GLU A 297 -1.47 18.68 8.11
CA GLU A 297 -2.61 19.37 8.68
C GLU A 297 -3.83 18.45 8.76
N GLN A 298 -4.18 17.76 7.67
CA GLN A 298 -5.27 16.79 7.67
C GLN A 298 -5.05 15.66 8.70
N ILE A 299 -3.80 15.22 8.89
CA ILE A 299 -3.44 14.24 9.91
C ILE A 299 -3.63 14.79 11.33
N ALA A 300 -3.30 16.06 11.55
CA ALA A 300 -3.49 16.72 12.84
C ALA A 300 -5.00 16.83 13.15
N CYS A 301 -5.79 17.36 12.23
CA CYS A 301 -7.24 17.46 12.37
C CYS A 301 -7.88 16.09 12.62
N ALA A 302 -7.51 15.07 11.83
CA ALA A 302 -8.05 13.73 12.00
C ALA A 302 -7.74 13.12 13.39
N LYS A 303 -6.62 13.49 14.02
CA LYS A 303 -6.30 13.04 15.39
C LYS A 303 -7.13 13.76 16.44
N GLU A 304 -7.46 15.03 16.23
CA GLU A 304 -8.36 15.80 17.09
C GLU A 304 -9.78 15.25 17.02
N GLU A 305 -10.30 15.04 15.81
CA GLU A 305 -11.60 14.40 15.56
C GLU A 305 -11.66 12.97 16.13
N LEU A 306 -10.59 12.20 15.97
CA LEU A 306 -10.47 10.87 16.58
C LEU A 306 -10.57 10.95 18.10
N ALA A 307 -9.92 11.92 18.73
CA ALA A 307 -10.02 12.12 20.18
C ALA A 307 -11.46 12.44 20.59
N GLU A 308 -12.19 13.25 19.82
CA GLU A 308 -13.60 13.55 20.05
C GLU A 308 -14.50 12.32 19.90
N ARG A 309 -14.30 11.53 18.85
CA ARG A 309 -15.04 10.28 18.68
C ARG A 309 -14.78 9.31 19.82
N LEU A 310 -13.52 9.11 20.21
CA LEU A 310 -13.18 8.24 21.34
C LEU A 310 -13.86 8.70 22.65
N ARG A 311 -13.96 10.01 22.91
CA ARG A 311 -14.71 10.54 24.07
C ARG A 311 -16.19 10.19 23.99
N ARG A 312 -16.82 10.38 22.82
CA ARG A 312 -18.25 10.03 22.61
C ARG A 312 -18.52 8.55 22.79
N GLU A 313 -17.57 7.69 22.38
CA GLU A 313 -17.64 6.24 22.54
C GLU A 313 -17.31 5.78 23.97
N GLY A 314 -16.99 6.69 24.91
CA GLY A 314 -16.58 6.33 26.27
C GLY A 314 -15.21 5.66 26.34
N ARG A 315 -14.38 5.77 25.29
CA ARG A 315 -13.03 5.21 25.20
C ARG A 315 -11.98 6.21 25.69
N PRO A 316 -10.81 5.75 26.17
CA PRO A 316 -9.71 6.64 26.52
C PRO A 316 -9.27 7.51 25.32
N ALA A 317 -9.31 8.83 25.49
CA ALA A 317 -9.06 9.81 24.43
C ALA A 317 -7.84 10.72 24.68
N GLY A 318 -6.95 10.33 25.59
CA GLY A 318 -5.68 11.03 25.80
C GLY A 318 -4.72 10.84 24.63
N THR A 319 -3.68 11.68 24.55
CA THR A 319 -2.68 11.68 23.45
C THR A 319 -2.09 10.31 23.16
N GLY A 320 -1.77 9.53 24.21
CA GLY A 320 -1.24 8.17 24.05
C GLY A 320 -2.25 7.21 23.40
N SER A 321 -3.51 7.27 23.82
CA SER A 321 -4.59 6.43 23.27
C SER A 321 -4.90 6.78 21.83
N VAL A 322 -5.02 8.07 21.51
CA VAL A 322 -5.22 8.56 20.14
C VAL A 322 -4.08 8.10 19.25
N ARG A 323 -2.82 8.28 19.69
CA ARG A 323 -1.65 7.80 18.95
C ARG A 323 -1.70 6.30 18.69
N ALA A 324 -2.10 5.50 19.68
CA ALA A 324 -2.17 4.05 19.56
C ALA A 324 -3.29 3.57 18.62
N VAL A 325 -4.47 4.21 18.68
CA VAL A 325 -5.59 3.90 17.77
C VAL A 325 -5.23 4.32 16.35
N TYR A 326 -4.71 5.54 16.19
CA TYR A 326 -4.28 6.07 14.89
C TYR A 326 -3.22 5.16 14.23
N ALA A 327 -2.19 4.76 14.98
CA ALA A 327 -1.12 3.91 14.47
C ALA A 327 -1.60 2.54 13.95
N ARG A 328 -2.75 2.05 14.42
CA ARG A 328 -3.36 0.78 13.99
C ARG A 328 -4.59 0.96 13.09
N GLY A 329 -4.95 2.22 12.79
CA GLY A 329 -6.20 2.59 12.15
C GLY A 329 -7.42 1.95 12.76
N ASP A 330 -7.47 1.81 14.09
CA ASP A 330 -8.56 1.11 14.80
C ASP A 330 -8.83 -0.34 14.29
N GLY A 331 -7.77 -1.05 13.86
CA GLY A 331 -7.85 -2.42 13.37
C GLY A 331 -7.84 -2.56 11.85
N HIS A 332 -7.52 -1.49 11.12
CA HIS A 332 -7.40 -1.43 9.66
C HIS A 332 -5.94 -1.55 9.15
N ASP A 333 -5.00 -1.95 10.01
CA ASP A 333 -3.54 -2.01 9.74
C ASP A 333 -2.87 -0.62 9.53
N THR A 334 -3.57 0.37 8.95
CA THR A 334 -3.12 1.76 8.78
C THR A 334 -4.24 2.76 9.08
N PRO A 335 -3.94 4.03 9.41
CA PRO A 335 -4.96 5.04 9.71
C PRO A 335 -5.87 5.40 8.54
N LEU A 336 -5.57 5.01 7.29
CA LEU A 336 -6.29 5.48 6.11
C LEU A 336 -7.75 5.02 6.04
N GLY A 337 -8.09 3.94 6.75
CA GLY A 337 -9.46 3.45 6.89
C GLY A 337 -10.24 4.08 8.04
N LEU A 338 -9.65 5.01 8.80
CA LEU A 338 -10.35 5.71 9.88
C LEU A 338 -11.44 6.64 9.32
N PRO A 339 -12.61 6.72 9.97
CA PRO A 339 -13.71 7.59 9.55
C PRO A 339 -13.26 9.03 9.29
N GLU A 340 -12.47 9.60 10.20
CA GLU A 340 -11.95 10.97 10.15
C GLU A 340 -11.14 11.22 8.87
N LEU A 341 -10.29 10.27 8.51
CA LEU A 341 -9.44 10.34 7.33
C LEU A 341 -10.24 10.09 6.05
N THR A 342 -11.13 9.09 6.04
CA THR A 342 -11.98 8.85 4.87
C THR A 342 -12.92 10.03 4.55
N ALA A 343 -13.38 10.77 5.56
CA ALA A 343 -14.14 12.00 5.37
C ALA A 343 -13.31 13.08 4.66
N ALA A 344 -12.04 13.28 5.08
CA ALA A 344 -11.14 14.21 4.42
C ALA A 344 -10.82 13.82 2.96
N LEU A 345 -10.68 12.52 2.68
CA LEU A 345 -10.52 12.00 1.32
C LEU A 345 -11.74 12.32 0.44
N VAL A 346 -12.95 12.00 0.93
CA VAL A 346 -14.20 12.28 0.22
C VAL A 346 -14.34 13.77 -0.05
N ALA A 347 -14.12 14.63 0.95
CA ALA A 347 -14.20 16.07 0.79
C ALA A 347 -13.23 16.60 -0.29
N ARG A 348 -12.02 16.03 -0.37
CA ARG A 348 -11.06 16.38 -1.43
C ARG A 348 -11.56 15.95 -2.81
N LEU A 349 -12.09 14.73 -2.94
CA LEU A 349 -12.63 14.23 -4.22
C LEU A 349 -13.85 15.04 -4.66
N ASP A 350 -14.70 15.45 -3.72
CA ASP A 350 -15.85 16.32 -3.98
C ASP A 350 -15.41 17.68 -4.51
N PHE A 351 -14.39 18.28 -3.89
CA PHE A 351 -13.79 19.52 -4.34
C PHE A 351 -13.23 19.41 -5.77
N GLU A 352 -12.51 18.33 -6.08
CA GLU A 352 -11.96 18.11 -7.43
C GLU A 352 -13.08 17.85 -8.46
N ALA A 353 -14.09 17.07 -8.10
CA ALA A 353 -15.22 16.77 -8.98
C ALA A 353 -16.09 18.00 -9.29
N ALA A 354 -16.23 18.94 -8.34
CA ALA A 354 -16.98 20.18 -8.54
C ALA A 354 -16.29 21.18 -9.48
N ARG A 355 -14.98 21.02 -9.72
CA ARG A 355 -14.18 21.86 -10.64
C ARG A 355 -14.13 21.36 -12.07
N LEU A 356 -14.65 20.16 -12.29
CA LEU A 356 -14.87 19.57 -13.61
C LEU A 356 -16.20 20.07 -14.11
#